data_AF-A0A914RH80-F1
#
_entry.id   AF-A0A914RH80-F1
#
_cell.length_a   1.000
_cell.length_b   1.000
_cell.length_c   1.000
_cell.angle_alpha   90.00
_cell.angle_beta   90.00
_cell.angle_gamma   90.00
#
_symmetry.space_group_name_H-M   'P 1'
#
loop_
_entity.id
_entity.type
_entity.pdbx_description
1 polymer ?
#
loop_
_entity_poly.entity_id
_entity_poly.type
_entity_poly.pdbx_seq_one_letter_code
_entity_poly.pdbx_strand_id
1 'polypeptide(L)'
;MDGGKRQGRLTDLGRKMVEFPLDPTLSKMLIVSEGMGCSDEILTIVSMLSVPESDHLSFLNVYLQWRLHKYSMKWCNDNFIHGKAMRKVREVRAQLKDIMEERKIEVISCGTEWDIIRKCICSAYFHNAARFVYSVEVNRL
;
A
#
# COMPACT_ATOMS: atom_id res chain seq x y z
N MET A 1 -27.29 -1.10 -34.29
CA MET A 1 -25.85 -1.21 -33.99
C MET A 1 -25.42 0.13 -33.44
N ASP A 2 -25.23 0.27 -32.12
CA ASP A 2 -24.68 1.50 -31.54
C ASP A 2 -23.42 1.14 -30.74
N GLY A 3 -22.28 1.49 -31.31
CA GLY A 3 -20.96 1.28 -30.72
C GLY A 3 -20.69 2.36 -29.69
N GLY A 4 -20.97 2.04 -28.43
CA GLY A 4 -20.73 2.92 -27.28
C GLY A 4 -19.26 3.31 -27.14
N LYS A 5 -18.88 4.46 -27.73
CA LYS A 5 -17.60 5.12 -27.47
C LYS A 5 -17.54 5.50 -25.99
N ARG A 6 -16.77 4.76 -25.20
CA ARG A 6 -16.34 5.21 -23.86
C ARG A 6 -15.50 6.47 -24.05
N GLN A 7 -16.13 7.63 -23.95
CA GLN A 7 -15.48 8.92 -24.09
C GLN A 7 -14.44 9.02 -22.96
N GLY A 8 -13.16 9.19 -23.31
CA GLY A 8 -12.01 9.21 -22.39
C GLY A 8 -11.98 10.41 -21.44
N ARG A 9 -13.06 10.67 -20.72
CA ARG A 9 -13.14 11.65 -19.64
C ARG A 9 -12.53 11.08 -18.38
N LEU A 10 -11.69 11.87 -17.73
CA LEU A 10 -11.09 11.52 -16.44
C LEU A 10 -12.20 11.36 -15.40
N THR A 11 -12.26 10.19 -14.75
CA THR A 11 -13.19 9.94 -13.65
C THR A 11 -12.78 10.74 -12.40
N ASP A 12 -13.68 10.95 -11.45
CA ASP A 12 -13.34 11.62 -10.19
C ASP A 12 -12.23 10.88 -9.42
N LEU A 13 -12.26 9.55 -9.47
CA LEU A 13 -11.17 8.70 -8.99
C LEU A 13 -9.86 8.99 -9.75
N GLY A 14 -9.90 9.02 -11.08
CA GLY A 14 -8.73 9.34 -11.90
C GLY A 14 -8.17 10.73 -11.62
N ARG A 15 -9.03 11.72 -11.31
CA ARG A 15 -8.62 13.06 -10.92
C ARG A 15 -7.93 13.08 -9.56
N LYS A 16 -8.43 12.32 -8.59
CA LYS A 16 -7.75 12.17 -7.30
C LYS A 16 -6.41 11.43 -7.44
N MET A 17 -6.32 10.46 -8.35
CA MET A 17 -5.11 9.64 -8.53
C MET A 17 -3.91 10.44 -9.04
N VAL A 18 -4.12 11.46 -9.88
CA VAL A 18 -3.03 12.28 -10.45
C VAL A 18 -2.40 13.25 -9.45
N GLU A 19 -3.04 13.46 -8.30
CA GLU A 19 -2.50 14.32 -7.23
C GLU A 19 -1.41 13.64 -6.42
N PHE A 20 -1.31 12.30 -6.50
CA PHE A 20 -0.31 11.53 -5.77
C PHE A 20 0.92 11.26 -6.63
N PRO A 21 2.14 11.41 -6.09
CA PRO A 21 3.39 11.06 -6.79
C PRO A 21 3.62 9.53 -6.77
N LEU A 22 2.64 8.76 -7.23
CA LEU A 22 2.58 7.31 -7.15
C LEU A 22 2.09 6.72 -8.48
N ASP A 23 2.39 5.44 -8.69
CA ASP A 23 1.77 4.68 -9.76
C ASP A 23 0.25 4.62 -9.59
N PRO A 24 -0.54 4.64 -10.69
CA PRO A 24 -2.00 4.60 -10.63
C PRO A 24 -2.57 3.51 -9.73
N THR A 25 -1.96 2.33 -9.70
CA THR A 25 -2.40 1.20 -8.86
C THR A 25 -2.29 1.52 -7.36
N LEU A 26 -1.21 2.19 -6.95
CA LEU A 26 -0.96 2.58 -5.57
C LEU A 26 -1.83 3.77 -5.16
N SER A 27 -1.97 4.79 -6.03
CA SER A 27 -2.88 5.92 -5.80
C SER A 27 -4.32 5.45 -5.63
N LYS A 28 -4.76 4.51 -6.48
CA LYS A 28 -6.09 3.91 -6.37
C LYS A 28 -6.27 3.17 -5.04
N MET A 29 -5.27 2.42 -4.59
CA MET A 29 -5.32 1.71 -3.30
C MET A 29 -5.54 2.68 -2.13
N LEU A 30 -4.77 3.78 -2.08
CA LEU A 30 -4.93 4.83 -1.06
C LEU A 30 -6.35 5.39 -1.06
N ILE A 31 -6.88 5.77 -2.22
CA ILE A 31 -8.20 6.40 -2.32
C ILE A 31 -9.31 5.41 -1.93
N VAL A 32 -9.21 4.14 -2.33
CA VAL A 32 -10.22 3.12 -1.99
C VAL A 32 -10.17 2.75 -0.50
N SER A 33 -8.99 2.79 0.12
CA SER A 33 -8.80 2.40 1.52
C SER A 33 -9.57 3.26 2.53
N GLU A 34 -9.87 4.52 2.18
CA GLU A 34 -10.72 5.42 2.97
C GLU A 34 -12.11 4.82 3.15
N GLY A 35 -12.78 4.43 2.05
CA GLY A 35 -14.12 3.83 2.10
C GLY A 35 -14.15 2.45 2.77
N MET A 36 -13.00 1.84 2.98
CA MET A 36 -12.84 0.57 3.71
C MET A 36 -12.41 0.76 5.16
N GLY A 37 -12.11 2.00 5.59
CA GLY A 37 -11.67 2.30 6.96
C GLY A 37 -10.28 1.77 7.33
N CYS A 38 -9.40 1.55 6.36
CA CYS A 38 -8.04 1.01 6.57
C CYS A 38 -6.93 1.88 5.97
N SER A 39 -7.21 3.17 5.78
CA SER A 39 -6.30 4.09 5.11
C SER A 39 -5.02 4.37 5.87
N ASP A 40 -4.96 4.20 7.20
CA ASP A 40 -3.70 4.31 7.96
C ASP A 40 -2.73 3.17 7.62
N GLU A 41 -3.23 1.94 7.58
CA GLU A 41 -2.46 0.74 7.25
C GLU A 41 -2.03 0.75 5.79
N ILE A 42 -2.96 1.07 4.89
CA ILE A 42 -2.68 1.14 3.44
C ILE A 42 -1.70 2.27 3.14
N LEU A 43 -1.80 3.42 3.80
CA LEU A 43 -0.81 4.49 3.69
C LEU A 43 0.59 4.01 4.08
N THR A 44 0.71 3.20 5.14
CA THR A 44 1.99 2.58 5.51
C THR A 44 2.48 1.61 4.44
N ILE A 45 1.61 0.72 3.96
CA ILE A 45 1.96 -0.30 2.96
C ILE A 45 2.41 0.35 1.64
N VAL A 46 1.67 1.34 1.16
CA VAL A 46 2.01 2.07 -0.07
C VAL A 46 3.35 2.79 0.08
N SER A 47 3.60 3.41 1.24
CA SER A 47 4.87 4.07 1.52
C SER A 47 6.06 3.11 1.52
N MET A 48 5.86 1.85 1.96
CA MET A 48 6.88 0.81 1.86
C MET A 48 7.14 0.45 0.41
N LEU A 49 6.08 0.14 -0.35
CA LEU A 49 6.19 -0.25 -1.76
C LEU A 49 6.85 0.83 -2.65
N SER A 50 6.80 2.10 -2.25
CA SER A 50 7.46 3.21 -2.95
C SER A 50 8.97 3.35 -2.68
N VAL A 51 9.55 2.58 -1.75
CA VAL A 51 10.99 2.63 -1.44
C VAL A 51 11.69 1.41 -2.06
N PRO A 52 12.56 1.60 -3.08
CA PRO A 52 13.22 0.49 -3.79
C PRO A 52 14.09 -0.40 -2.91
N GLU A 53 14.74 0.19 -1.91
CA GLU A 53 15.61 -0.48 -0.93
C GLU A 53 14.84 -1.10 0.25
N SER A 54 13.51 -1.00 0.23
CA SER A 54 12.69 -1.75 1.18
C SER A 54 12.50 -3.15 0.60
N ASP A 55 12.94 -4.16 1.33
CA ASP A 55 12.68 -5.55 0.91
C ASP A 55 11.18 -5.71 0.72
N HIS A 56 10.77 -6.39 -0.36
CA HIS A 56 9.37 -6.56 -0.78
C HIS A 56 8.43 -7.13 0.31
N LEU A 57 9.00 -7.58 1.44
CA LEU A 57 8.35 -8.18 2.60
C LEU A 57 8.55 -7.38 3.89
N SER A 58 8.88 -6.08 3.83
CA SER A 58 8.84 -5.21 5.00
C SER A 58 7.40 -5.13 5.52
N PHE A 59 6.99 -6.09 6.34
CA PHE A 59 5.61 -6.23 6.76
C PHE A 59 5.16 -4.97 7.49
N LEU A 60 3.87 -4.64 7.36
CA LEU A 60 3.20 -3.63 8.17
C LEU A 60 3.58 -3.77 9.66
N ASN A 61 3.66 -5.00 10.16
CA ASN A 61 4.13 -5.31 11.51
C ASN A 61 5.50 -4.71 11.86
N VAL A 62 6.49 -4.79 10.97
CA VAL A 62 7.84 -4.26 11.22
C VAL A 62 7.79 -2.74 11.43
N TYR A 63 7.05 -2.02 10.59
CA TYR A 63 6.90 -0.57 10.75
C TYR A 63 6.09 -0.20 11.99
N LEU A 64 5.03 -0.95 12.29
CA LEU A 64 4.27 -0.75 13.52
C LEU A 64 5.15 -0.92 14.76
N GLN A 65 5.96 -1.98 14.82
CA GLN A 65 6.91 -2.20 15.91
C GLN A 65 7.97 -1.09 15.95
N TRP A 66 8.54 -0.70 14.81
CA TRP A 66 9.50 0.41 14.76
C TRP A 66 8.90 1.73 15.28
N ARG A 67 7.64 2.01 14.92
CA ARG A 67 6.85 3.16 15.41
C ARG A 67 6.63 3.10 16.92
N LEU A 68 6.26 1.93 17.46
CA LEU A 68 6.13 1.71 18.91
C LEU A 68 7.46 1.92 19.65
N HIS A 69 8.57 1.52 19.04
CA HIS A 69 9.94 1.76 19.53
C HIS A 69 10.47 3.17 19.18
N LYS A 70 9.58 4.14 18.95
CA LYS A 70 9.90 5.57 18.71
C LYS A 70 10.90 5.79 17.57
N TYR A 71 10.83 4.96 16.53
CA TYR A 71 11.70 5.03 15.36
C TYR A 71 13.19 4.82 15.68
N SER A 72 13.50 4.00 16.69
CA SER A 72 14.87 3.73 17.14
C SER A 72 15.73 3.04 16.06
N MET A 73 16.87 3.65 15.73
CA MET A 73 17.88 3.03 14.86
C MET A 73 18.57 1.84 15.53
N LYS A 74 18.70 1.88 16.86
CA LYS A 74 19.20 0.75 17.64
C LYS A 74 18.26 -0.45 17.51
N TRP A 75 16.95 -0.24 17.61
CA TRP A 75 15.98 -1.31 17.40
C TRP A 75 16.07 -1.90 16.00
N CYS A 76 16.28 -1.07 14.96
CA CYS A 76 16.50 -1.58 13.61
C CYS A 76 17.73 -2.50 13.55
N ASN A 77 18.86 -2.07 14.12
CA ASN A 77 20.08 -2.88 14.14
C ASN A 77 19.88 -4.19 14.92
N ASP A 78 19.25 -4.11 16.10
CA ASP A 78 19.00 -5.26 16.97
C ASP A 78 18.00 -6.27 16.34
N ASN A 79 17.20 -5.84 15.35
CA ASN A 79 16.23 -6.66 14.63
C ASN A 79 16.60 -6.89 13.15
N PHE A 80 17.85 -6.59 12.76
CA PHE A 80 18.36 -6.79 11.39
C PHE A 80 17.56 -6.05 10.30
N ILE A 81 17.00 -4.89 10.63
CA ILE A 81 16.21 -4.05 9.72
C ILE A 81 17.09 -2.94 9.17
N HIS A 82 16.95 -2.67 7.86
CA HIS A 82 17.67 -1.59 7.21
C HIS A 82 17.11 -0.21 7.60
N GLY A 83 17.65 0.38 8.67
CA GLY A 83 17.10 1.61 9.25
C GLY A 83 17.12 2.84 8.31
N LYS A 84 18.04 2.90 7.33
CA LYS A 84 18.02 3.95 6.30
C LYS A 84 16.77 3.85 5.42
N ALA A 85 16.40 2.64 5.00
CA ALA A 85 15.17 2.41 4.23
C ALA A 85 13.93 2.76 5.08
N MET A 86 13.89 2.36 6.35
CA MET A 86 12.77 2.70 7.25
C MET A 86 12.57 4.20 7.42
N ARG A 87 13.65 4.99 7.54
CA ARG A 87 13.55 6.46 7.53
C ARG A 87 12.94 6.97 6.24
N LYS A 88 13.36 6.42 5.09
CA LYS A 88 12.80 6.82 3.80
C LYS A 88 11.31 6.49 3.70
N VAL A 89 10.88 5.32 4.16
CA VAL A 89 9.46 4.93 4.23
C VAL A 89 8.67 5.94 5.07
N ARG A 90 9.21 6.39 6.22
CA ARG A 90 8.55 7.39 7.05
C ARG A 90 8.43 8.76 6.37
N GLU A 91 9.46 9.20 5.64
CA GLU A 91 9.41 10.44 4.86
C GLU A 91 8.33 10.39 3.78
N VAL A 92 8.31 9.30 3.00
CA VAL A 92 7.28 9.09 1.95
C VAL A 92 5.89 9.07 2.58
N ARG A 93 5.73 8.37 3.71
CA ARG A 93 4.46 8.31 4.43
C ARG A 93 3.98 9.68 4.88
N ALA A 94 4.88 10.53 5.38
CA ALA A 94 4.53 11.88 5.79
C ALA A 94 4.03 12.72 4.60
N GLN A 95 4.76 12.69 3.49
CA GLN A 95 4.37 13.41 2.27
C GLN A 95 3.00 12.96 1.73
N LEU A 96 2.76 11.65 1.69
CA LEU A 96 1.48 11.11 1.25
C LEU A 96 0.34 11.45 2.22
N LYS A 97 0.61 11.48 3.53
CA LYS A 97 -0.36 11.90 4.55
C LYS A 97 -0.77 13.36 4.36
N ASP A 98 0.20 14.25 4.11
CA ASP A 98 -0.06 15.67 3.88
C ASP A 98 -0.97 15.88 2.65
N ILE A 99 -0.73 15.14 1.57
CA ILE A 99 -1.58 15.15 0.37
C ILE A 99 -2.98 14.62 0.69
N MET A 100 -3.10 13.53 1.46
CA MET A 100 -4.40 12.98 1.85
C MET A 100 -5.22 14.01 2.65
N GLU A 101 -4.60 14.70 3.61
CA GLU A 101 -5.25 15.74 4.41
C GLU A 101 -5.69 16.94 3.55
N GLU A 102 -4.84 17.40 2.62
CA GLU A 102 -5.17 18.47 1.67
C GLU A 102 -6.39 18.09 0.80
N ARG A 103 -6.49 16.82 0.40
CA ARG A 103 -7.57 16.29 -0.44
C ARG A 103 -8.77 15.77 0.35
N LYS A 104 -8.81 16.01 1.67
CA LYS A 104 -9.88 15.59 2.59
C LYS A 104 -10.13 14.09 2.56
N ILE A 105 -9.06 13.31 2.44
CA ILE A 105 -9.08 11.86 2.53
C ILE A 105 -8.78 11.50 3.97
N GLU A 106 -9.73 10.89 4.67
CA GLU A 106 -9.59 10.56 6.07
C GLU A 106 -8.58 9.41 6.28
N VAL A 107 -7.71 9.58 7.28
CA VAL A 107 -6.74 8.55 7.70
C VAL A 107 -7.34 7.80 8.89
N ILE A 108 -7.85 6.61 8.62
CA ILE A 108 -8.60 5.76 9.56
C ILE A 108 -7.87 4.42 9.68
N SER A 109 -7.68 3.96 10.90
CA SER A 109 -7.10 2.64 11.19
C SER A 109 -8.19 1.60 11.39
N CYS A 110 -8.06 0.43 10.76
CA CYS A 110 -8.95 -0.71 10.97
C CYS A 110 -8.53 -1.59 12.17
N GLY A 111 -7.51 -1.19 12.92
CA GLY A 111 -7.02 -1.90 14.10
C GLY A 111 -6.53 -3.32 13.78
N THR A 112 -7.27 -4.34 14.23
CA THR A 112 -6.88 -5.75 14.10
C THR A 112 -7.60 -6.49 12.96
N GLU A 113 -8.42 -5.78 12.18
CA GLU A 113 -9.20 -6.36 11.08
C GLU A 113 -8.38 -6.51 9.79
N TRP A 114 -7.39 -7.41 9.83
CA TRP A 114 -6.46 -7.67 8.71
C TRP A 114 -7.14 -8.06 7.40
N ASP A 115 -8.36 -8.62 7.45
CA ASP A 115 -9.12 -9.00 6.26
C ASP A 115 -9.57 -7.78 5.45
N ILE A 116 -9.79 -6.63 6.09
CA ILE A 116 -10.10 -5.38 5.41
C ILE A 116 -8.89 -4.94 4.58
N ILE A 117 -7.69 -4.99 5.18
CA ILE A 117 -6.42 -4.65 4.51
C ILE A 117 -6.21 -5.57 3.29
N ARG A 118 -6.40 -6.89 3.47
CA ARG A 118 -6.26 -7.87 2.36
C ARG A 118 -7.24 -7.59 1.23
N LYS A 119 -8.53 -7.36 1.55
CA LYS A 119 -9.56 -7.02 0.56
C LYS A 119 -9.20 -5.72 -0.17
N CYS A 120 -8.70 -4.72 0.55
CA CYS A 120 -8.28 -3.45 -0.04
C CYS A 120 -7.14 -3.65 -1.04
N ILE A 121 -6.09 -4.36 -0.64
CA ILE A 121 -4.96 -4.69 -1.52
C ILE A 121 -5.47 -5.42 -2.77
N CYS A 122 -6.28 -6.46 -2.61
CA CYS A 122 -6.83 -7.22 -3.74
C CYS A 122 -7.70 -6.37 -4.68
N SER A 123 -8.43 -5.39 -4.16
CA SER A 123 -9.28 -4.50 -4.98
C SER A 123 -8.46 -3.56 -5.88
N ALA A 124 -7.26 -3.18 -5.45
CA ALA A 124 -6.37 -2.30 -6.19
C ALA A 124 -5.39 -3.07 -7.08
N TYR A 125 -4.84 -4.19 -6.59
CA TYR A 125 -3.85 -5.04 -7.26
C TYR A 125 -4.46 -6.23 -8.02
N PHE A 126 -5.76 -6.22 -8.32
CA PHE A 126 -6.42 -7.34 -9.02
C PHE A 126 -5.69 -7.76 -10.32
N HIS A 127 -5.13 -6.81 -11.09
CA HIS A 127 -4.35 -7.12 -12.30
C HIS A 127 -3.03 -7.86 -12.04
N ASN A 128 -2.51 -7.76 -10.81
CA ASN A 128 -1.29 -8.42 -10.35
C ASN A 128 -1.58 -9.67 -9.51
N ALA A 129 -2.82 -10.17 -9.50
CA ALA A 129 -3.17 -11.36 -8.76
C ALA A 129 -2.50 -12.60 -9.39
N ALA A 130 -1.68 -13.30 -8.60
CA ALA A 130 -1.08 -14.57 -8.98
C ALA A 130 -1.85 -15.72 -8.32
N ARG A 131 -2.17 -16.76 -9.10
CA ARG A 131 -2.71 -18.01 -8.55
C ARG A 131 -1.56 -18.97 -8.29
N PHE A 132 -1.42 -19.42 -7.04
CA PHE A 132 -0.49 -20.49 -6.70
C PHE A 132 -0.91 -21.78 -7.42
N VAL A 133 -0.03 -22.34 -8.25
CA VAL A 133 -0.22 -23.64 -8.88
C VAL A 133 0.71 -24.61 -8.17
N TYR A 134 0.15 -25.60 -7.45
CA TYR A 134 0.94 -26.70 -6.92
C TYR A 134 1.58 -27.45 -8.09
N SER A 135 2.92 -27.44 -8.18
CA SER A 135 3.63 -28.44 -8.99
C SER A 135 3.61 -29.74 -8.20
N VAL A 136 2.75 -30.66 -8.63
CA VAL A 136 2.80 -32.05 -8.16
C VAL A 136 3.98 -32.71 -8.90
N GLU A 137 5.14 -32.75 -8.27
CA GLU A 137 6.12 -33.81 -8.55
C GLU A 137 5.56 -35.12 -7.99
N VAL A 138 4.80 -35.86 -8.78
CA VAL A 138 4.56 -37.29 -8.53
C VAL A 138 4.64 -38.04 -9.85
N ASN A 139 5.77 -38.75 -10.00
CA ASN A 139 6.01 -39.95 -10.80
C ASN A 139 5.17 -40.17 -12.06
N ARG A 140 5.82 -40.05 -13.22
CA ARG A 140 5.48 -40.84 -14.40
C ARG A 140 6.69 -41.68 -14.81
N LEU A 141 6.62 -42.95 -14.39
CA LEU A 141 7.21 -44.18 -14.93
C LEU A 141 8.64 -44.13 -15.49
#